data_AF-A0ABD3THY3-F1
#
_entry.id   AF-A0ABD3THY3-F1
#
_cell.length_a   1.000
_cell.length_b   1.000
_cell.length_c   1.000
_cell.angle_alpha   90.00
_cell.angle_beta   90.00
_cell.angle_gamma   90.00
#
_symmetry.space_group_name_H-M   'P 1'
#
loop_
_entity.id
_entity.type
_entity.pdbx_description
1 polymer ?
#
loop_
_entity_poly.entity_id
_entity_poly.type
_entity_poly.pdbx_seq_one_letter_code
_entity_poly.pdbx_strand_id
1 'polypeptide(L)'
;MAVSGRNIQMYKGIIRHLQSIYKKDKLRDTPAYMYVVDQFRKHQVTGEKHCRGKEELQHLGESYLCLLQSIQKYEELSAVYKGKGDRSVESSANLVGLNLPIVPPPPSESI
;
A
#
# COMPACT_ATOMS: atom_id res chain seq x y z
N MET A 1 -20.82 23.69 11.36
CA MET A 1 -19.70 22.90 11.94
C MET A 1 -18.78 22.46 10.81
N ALA A 2 -17.56 22.99 10.74
CA ALA A 2 -16.64 22.69 9.64
C ALA A 2 -15.85 21.40 9.94
N VAL A 3 -16.18 20.32 9.24
CA VAL A 3 -15.30 19.14 9.19
C VAL A 3 -14.02 19.57 8.47
N SER A 4 -12.87 19.41 9.12
CA SER A 4 -11.56 19.72 8.51
C SER A 4 -11.41 18.97 7.19
N GLY A 5 -11.15 19.68 6.09
CA GLY A 5 -11.07 19.08 4.74
C GLY A 5 -10.06 17.94 4.65
N ARG A 6 -8.98 17.98 5.45
CA ARG A 6 -7.99 16.89 5.58
C ARG A 6 -8.59 15.60 6.13
N ASN A 7 -9.49 15.67 7.11
CA ASN A 7 -10.12 14.49 7.70
C ASN A 7 -11.04 13.78 6.71
N ILE A 8 -11.74 14.54 5.87
CA ILE A 8 -12.58 13.98 4.81
C ILE A 8 -11.72 13.28 3.76
N GLN A 9 -10.58 13.87 3.39
CA GLN A 9 -9.66 13.27 2.44
C GLN A 9 -9.05 11.97 2.98
N MET A 10 -8.62 11.97 4.23
CA MET A 10 -8.12 10.78 4.94
C MET A 10 -9.17 9.67 5.00
N TYR A 11 -10.39 9.99 5.44
CA TYR A 11 -11.53 9.06 5.44
C TYR A 11 -11.76 8.45 4.06
N LYS A 12 -11.86 9.29 3.03
CA LYS A 12 -12.05 8.84 1.65
C LYS A 12 -10.90 7.95 1.17
N GLY A 13 -9.65 8.26 1.56
CA GLY A 13 -8.48 7.45 1.25
C GLY A 13 -8.57 6.04 1.84
N ILE A 14 -8.87 5.94 3.14
CA ILE A 14 -9.01 4.66 3.84
C ILE A 14 -10.15 3.83 3.22
N ILE A 15 -11.31 4.44 2.97
CA ILE A 15 -12.45 3.75 2.36
C ILE A 15 -12.14 3.24 0.95
N ARG A 16 -11.39 4.01 0.13
CA ARG A 16 -10.97 3.56 -1.21
C ARG A 16 -10.04 2.35 -1.14
N HIS A 17 -9.10 2.33 -0.20
CA HIS A 17 -8.24 1.16 -0.02
C HIS A 17 -9.03 -0.06 0.48
N LEU A 18 -9.96 0.14 1.42
CA LEU A 18 -10.86 -0.93 1.82
C LEU A 18 -11.74 -1.42 0.64
N GLN A 19 -12.17 -0.55 -0.26
CA GLN A 19 -12.88 -0.93 -1.50
C GLN A 19 -12.02 -1.70 -2.49
N SER A 20 -10.70 -1.52 -2.45
CA SER A 20 -9.77 -2.29 -3.29
C SER A 20 -9.58 -3.69 -2.73
N ILE A 21 -9.55 -3.84 -1.41
CA ILE A 21 -9.38 -5.11 -0.71
C ILE A 21 -10.68 -5.93 -0.72
N TYR A 22 -11.81 -5.26 -0.42
CA TYR A 22 -13.14 -5.87 -0.37
C TYR A 22 -13.93 -5.50 -1.62
N LYS A 23 -14.52 -6.49 -2.30
CA LYS A 23 -15.46 -6.23 -3.41
C LYS A 23 -16.55 -5.26 -2.94
N LYS A 24 -16.82 -4.21 -3.74
CA LYS A 24 -17.73 -3.09 -3.42
C LYS A 24 -19.04 -3.50 -2.75
N ASP A 25 -19.62 -4.62 -3.19
CA ASP A 25 -20.93 -5.09 -2.74
C ASP A 25 -20.96 -5.54 -1.27
N LYS A 26 -19.82 -5.89 -0.68
CA LYS A 26 -19.73 -6.37 0.71
C LYS A 26 -19.00 -5.43 1.66
N LEU A 27 -18.50 -4.29 1.17
CA LEU A 27 -17.70 -3.38 1.98
C LEU A 27 -18.44 -2.94 3.25
N ARG A 28 -19.73 -2.60 3.12
CA ARG A 28 -20.54 -2.08 4.23
C ARG A 28 -20.75 -3.09 5.36
N ASP A 29 -20.68 -4.37 5.04
CA ASP A 29 -20.86 -5.47 5.97
C ASP A 29 -19.53 -5.89 6.63
N THR A 30 -18.41 -5.28 6.22
CA THR A 30 -17.13 -5.59 6.82
C THR A 30 -16.98 -4.91 8.19
N PRO A 31 -16.45 -5.62 9.20
CA PRO A 31 -16.19 -5.04 10.51
C PRO A 31 -15.22 -3.86 10.43
N ALA A 32 -14.27 -3.91 9.49
CA ALA A 32 -13.33 -2.80 9.23
C ALA A 32 -14.04 -1.51 8.79
N TYR A 33 -15.00 -1.61 7.86
CA TYR A 33 -15.78 -0.45 7.42
C TYR A 33 -16.62 0.12 8.57
N MET A 34 -17.35 -0.74 9.28
CA MET A 34 -18.19 -0.33 10.41
C MET A 34 -17.37 0.37 11.50
N TYR A 35 -16.20 -0.18 11.83
CA TYR A 35 -15.28 0.41 12.81
C TYR A 35 -14.80 1.80 12.36
N VAL A 36 -14.33 1.95 11.12
CA VAL A 36 -13.84 3.25 10.61
C VAL A 36 -14.95 4.30 10.63
N VAL A 37 -16.18 3.94 10.25
CA VAL A 37 -17.33 4.86 10.28
C VAL A 37 -17.69 5.25 11.72
N ASP A 38 -17.71 4.30 12.64
CA ASP A 38 -18.00 4.54 14.06
C ASP A 38 -16.96 5.47 14.70
N GLN A 39 -15.67 5.22 14.47
CA GLN A 39 -14.58 6.08 14.96
C GLN A 39 -14.70 7.50 14.39
N PHE A 40 -14.96 7.66 13.09
CA PHE A 40 -15.13 8.97 12.49
C PHE A 40 -16.34 9.74 13.05
N ARG A 41 -17.46 9.06 13.32
CA ARG A 41 -18.67 9.67 13.90
C ARG A 41 -18.46 10.09 15.35
N LYS A 42 -17.87 9.22 16.18
CA LYS A 42 -17.59 9.50 17.60
C LYS A 42 -16.74 10.75 17.78
N HIS A 43 -15.72 10.90 16.93
CA HIS A 43 -14.78 12.02 17.02
C HIS A 43 -15.17 13.26 16.20
N GLN A 44 -16.27 13.22 15.43
CA GLN A 44 -16.84 14.39 14.76
C GLN A 44 -17.59 15.31 15.75
N VAL A 45 -18.12 14.76 16.85
CA VAL A 45 -19.02 15.45 17.78
C VAL A 45 -18.29 16.06 18.99
N THR A 46 -17.08 15.61 19.32
CA THR A 46 -16.28 16.18 20.42
C THR A 46 -15.59 17.48 19.99
N GLY A 47 -16.35 18.58 20.01
CA GLY A 47 -15.93 19.93 19.65
C GLY A 47 -15.54 20.85 20.82
N GLU A 48 -15.45 20.34 22.05
CA GLU A 48 -15.09 21.18 23.20
C GLU A 48 -13.60 21.08 23.50
N LYS A 49 -12.88 22.13 23.08
CA LYS A 49 -11.44 22.36 23.17
C LYS A 49 -10.62 21.57 22.14
N HIS A 50 -9.53 22.18 21.67
CA HIS A 50 -8.48 21.50 20.89
C HIS A 50 -7.87 20.38 21.75
N CYS A 51 -8.61 19.29 21.93
CA CYS A 51 -8.18 18.16 22.73
C CYS A 51 -7.18 17.36 21.90
N ARG A 52 -6.03 17.09 22.50
CA ARG A 52 -4.97 16.17 22.03
C ARG A 52 -5.51 14.92 21.32
N GLY A 53 -6.64 14.37 21.77
CA GLY A 53 -7.32 13.24 21.12
C GLY A 53 -7.73 13.45 19.65
N LYS A 54 -8.02 14.68 19.21
CA LYS A 54 -8.31 14.97 17.79
C LYS A 54 -7.04 14.87 16.94
N GLU A 55 -5.92 15.39 17.45
CA GLU A 55 -4.62 15.32 16.78
C GLU A 55 -4.10 13.88 16.77
N GLU A 56 -4.27 13.15 17.88
CA GLU A 56 -3.93 11.73 17.97
C GLU A 56 -4.71 10.88 16.97
N LEU A 57 -6.02 11.10 16.81
CA LEU A 57 -6.81 10.35 15.83
C LEU A 57 -6.43 10.72 14.38
N GLN A 58 -6.14 11.98 14.11
CA GLN A 58 -5.62 12.41 12.81
C GLN A 58 -4.30 11.70 12.49
N HIS A 59 -3.35 11.72 13.43
CA HIS A 59 -2.07 11.06 13.29
C HIS A 59 -2.22 9.54 13.11
N LEU A 60 -3.12 8.91 13.87
CA LEU A 60 -3.43 7.49 13.76
C LEU A 60 -4.02 7.17 12.38
N GLY A 61 -4.99 7.96 11.91
CA GLY A 61 -5.59 7.76 10.59
C GLY A 61 -4.61 7.98 9.43
N GLU A 62 -3.72 8.98 9.54
CA GLU A 62 -2.64 9.21 8.58
C GLU A 62 -1.65 8.04 8.56
N SER A 63 -1.32 7.50 9.74
CA SER A 63 -0.45 6.34 9.89
C SER A 63 -1.06 5.09 9.23
N TYR A 64 -2.35 4.82 9.44
CA TYR A 64 -3.04 3.71 8.78
C TYR A 64 -3.13 3.91 7.26
N LEU A 65 -3.37 5.14 6.79
CA LEU A 65 -3.38 5.42 5.36
C LEU A 65 -1.99 5.16 4.74
N CYS A 66 -0.93 5.61 5.40
CA CYS A 66 0.45 5.36 5.00
C CYS A 66 0.78 3.85 4.96
N LEU A 67 0.34 3.10 5.97
CA LEU A 67 0.51 1.65 6.01
C LEU A 67 -0.17 0.97 4.82
N LEU A 68 -1.43 1.29 4.55
CA LEU A 68 -2.19 0.71 3.44
C LEU A 68 -1.52 1.00 2.08
N GLN A 69 -1.04 2.23 1.88
CA GLN A 69 -0.29 2.60 0.68
C GLN A 69 1.03 1.84 0.56
N SER A 70 1.72 1.65 1.68
CA SER A 70 2.99 0.93 1.71
C SER A 70 2.82 -0.56 1.40
N ILE A 71 1.73 -1.17 1.88
CA ILE A 71 1.37 -2.56 1.55
C ILE A 71 1.11 -2.69 0.05
N GLN A 72 0.34 -1.78 -0.54
CA GLN A 72 0.07 -1.82 -1.98
C GLN A 72 1.37 -1.73 -2.81
N LYS A 73 2.26 -0.78 -2.46
CA LYS A 73 3.57 -0.65 -3.10
C LYS A 73 4.44 -1.89 -2.90
N TYR A 74 4.38 -2.49 -1.71
CA TYR A 74 5.09 -3.72 -1.42
C TYR A 74 4.59 -4.88 -2.27
N GLU A 75 3.27 -5.00 -2.50
CA GLU A 75 2.70 -6.03 -3.39
C GLU A 75 3.14 -5.83 -4.84
N GLU A 76 3.12 -4.59 -5.33
CA GLU A 76 3.63 -4.22 -6.67
C GLU A 76 5.11 -4.59 -6.81
N LEU A 77 5.93 -4.22 -5.83
CA LEU A 77 7.35 -4.55 -5.80
C LEU A 77 7.58 -6.06 -5.70
N SER A 78 6.83 -6.74 -4.84
CA SER A 78 6.88 -8.18 -4.68
C SER A 78 6.48 -8.89 -5.97
N ALA A 79 5.48 -8.41 -6.71
CA ALA A 79 5.10 -9.02 -7.98
C ALA A 79 6.24 -8.99 -9.01
N VAL A 80 7.05 -7.95 -9.00
CA VAL A 80 8.21 -7.79 -9.90
C VAL A 80 9.42 -8.57 -9.39
N TYR A 81 9.78 -8.39 -8.12
CA TYR A 81 11.07 -8.85 -7.58
C TYR A 81 10.99 -10.19 -6.84
N LYS A 82 9.83 -10.57 -6.31
CA LYS A 82 9.66 -11.88 -5.66
C LYS A 82 9.55 -12.95 -6.76
N GLY A 83 10.56 -13.79 -6.90
CA GLY A 83 10.51 -14.94 -7.79
C GLY A 83 9.44 -15.92 -7.32
N LYS A 84 8.64 -16.46 -8.26
CA LYS A 84 7.75 -17.61 -8.00
C LYS A 84 8.51 -18.95 -7.89
N GLY A 85 9.84 -18.90 -7.93
CA GLY A 85 10.78 -20.04 -7.95
C GLY A 85 12.16 -19.55 -8.36
N ASP A 86 13.04 -20.49 -8.74
CA ASP A 86 14.39 -20.18 -9.22
C ASP A 86 14.36 -19.54 -10.61
N ARG A 87 14.88 -18.32 -10.71
CA ARG A 87 15.04 -17.58 -11.97
C ARG A 87 16.40 -17.92 -12.58
N SER A 88 16.50 -17.95 -13.92
CA SER A 88 17.82 -18.09 -14.55
C SER A 88 18.71 -16.90 -14.20
N VAL A 89 20.03 -17.09 -14.27
CA VAL A 89 21.03 -16.04 -14.01
C VAL A 89 20.83 -14.89 -15.01
N GLU A 90 20.50 -15.18 -16.27
CA GLU A 90 20.21 -14.15 -17.28
C GLU A 90 18.94 -13.37 -16.98
N SER A 91 17.87 -14.06 -16.60
CA SER A 91 16.61 -13.41 -16.23
C SER A 91 16.79 -12.50 -15.00
N SER A 92 17.57 -12.94 -14.02
CA SER A 92 17.86 -12.16 -12.82
C SER A 92 18.73 -10.95 -13.09
N ALA A 93 19.75 -11.08 -13.94
CA ALA A 93 20.60 -9.98 -14.37
C ALA A 93 19.77 -8.91 -15.10
N ASN A 94 18.95 -9.33 -16.08
CA ASN A 94 18.11 -8.42 -16.86
C ASN A 94 17.08 -7.68 -15.99
N LEU A 95 16.52 -8.34 -14.97
CA LEU A 95 15.54 -7.75 -14.06
C LEU A 95 16.07 -6.55 -13.27
N VAL A 96 17.37 -6.51 -13.00
CA VAL A 96 18.05 -5.39 -12.33
C VAL A 96 18.80 -4.49 -13.31
N GLY A 97 18.66 -4.69 -14.62
CA GLY A 97 19.32 -3.89 -15.66
C GLY A 97 20.79 -4.27 -15.93
N LEU A 98 21.20 -5.49 -15.59
CA LEU A 98 22.52 -6.04 -15.85
C LEU A 98 22.47 -7.01 -17.04
N ASN A 99 23.59 -7.16 -17.74
CA ASN A 99 23.78 -8.14 -18.81
C ASN A 99 24.87 -9.14 -18.42
N LEU A 100 24.84 -10.35 -18.98
CA LEU A 100 25.93 -11.29 -18.78
C LEU A 100 27.16 -10.92 -19.60
N PRO A 101 28.36 -11.25 -19.09
CA PRO A 101 29.58 -11.15 -19.88
C PRO A 101 29.51 -12.10 -21.08
N ILE A 102 29.89 -11.60 -22.25
CA ILE A 102 30.03 -12.40 -23.47
C ILE A 102 31.29 -13.26 -23.32
N VAL A 103 31.12 -14.57 -23.19
CA VAL A 103 32.26 -15.51 -23.24
C VAL A 103 32.66 -15.64 -24.72
N PRO A 104 33.92 -15.35 -25.10
CA PRO A 104 34.36 -15.53 -26.47
C PRO A 104 34.27 -17.02 -26.86
N PRO A 105 33.93 -17.33 -28.13
CA PRO A 105 33.87 -18.72 -28.58
C PRO A 105 35.24 -19.38 -28.41
N PRO A 106 35.28 -20.69 -28.08
CA PRO A 106 36.54 -21.41 -27.97
C PRO A 106 37.29 -21.32 -29.31
N PRO A 107 38.62 -21.14 -29.29
CA PRO A 107 39.38 -21.11 -30.53
C PRO A 107 39.13 -22.42 -31.28
N SER A 108 38.69 -22.32 -32.52
CA SER A 108 38.56 -23.47 -33.42
C SER A 108 39.95 -24.11 -33.49
N GLU A 109 40.09 -25.31 -32.93
CA GLU A 109 41.25 -26.17 -33.15
C GLU A 109 41.31 -26.45 -34.66
N SER A 110 42.13 -25.66 -35.35
CA SER A 110 42.52 -25.89 -36.73
C SER A 110 43.36 -27.15 -36.77
N ILE A 111 42.74 -28.24 -37.26
CA ILE A 111 43.37 -29.51 -37.67
C ILE A 111 44.38 -29.24 -38.78
#